data_AF-A0A0B6YWP0-F1
#
_entry.id   AF-A0A0B6YWP0-F1
#
_cell.length_a   1.000
_cell.length_b   1.000
_cell.length_c   1.000
_cell.angle_alpha   90.00
_cell.angle_beta   90.00
_cell.angle_gamma   90.00
#
_symmetry.space_group_name_H-M   'P 1'
#
loop_
_entity.id
_entity.type
_entity.pdbx_description
1 polymer ?
#
loop_
_entity_poly.entity_id
_entity_poly.type
_entity_poly.pdbx_seq_one_letter_code
_entity_poly.pdbx_strand_id
1 'polypeptide(L)'
;KDEVSACGGSRKPTVEQAPQSPAVIDTFCNGKEDGFFSEGCSANYYNCENENGEQQSCPPGLFFDTENDMCEFKELITGCG
;
A
#
# COMPACT_ATOMS: atom_id res chain seq x y z
N LYS A 1 -8.62 -46.70 -9.04
CA LYS A 1 -9.64 -45.87 -9.71
C LYS A 1 -10.74 -45.58 -8.71
N ASP A 2 -11.00 -44.40 -8.18
CA ASP A 2 -10.38 -43.08 -8.25
C ASP A 2 -10.90 -42.34 -6.98
N GLU A 3 -10.19 -41.29 -6.59
CA GLU A 3 -10.33 -40.34 -5.45
C GLU A 3 -11.78 -39.84 -5.14
N VAL A 4 -12.14 -39.25 -3.99
CA VAL A 4 -11.43 -38.28 -3.14
C VAL A 4 -12.09 -38.16 -1.73
N SER A 5 -11.28 -37.89 -0.70
CA SER A 5 -11.71 -37.50 0.65
C SER A 5 -12.31 -36.09 0.67
N ALA A 6 -13.50 -35.92 1.24
CA ALA A 6 -14.10 -34.61 1.47
C ALA A 6 -13.33 -33.85 2.56
N CYS A 7 -12.60 -32.80 2.17
CA CYS A 7 -12.02 -31.83 3.11
C CYS A 7 -12.98 -30.64 3.24
N GLY A 8 -13.42 -30.36 4.47
CA GLY A 8 -14.24 -29.19 4.81
C GLY A 8 -13.44 -27.92 4.64
N GLY A 9 -13.79 -27.13 3.62
CA GLY A 9 -13.19 -25.83 3.35
C GLY A 9 -13.65 -24.79 4.37
N SER A 10 -12.77 -24.46 5.31
CA SER A 10 -12.85 -23.19 6.03
C SER A 10 -12.72 -22.07 5.01
N ARG A 11 -13.73 -21.19 4.97
CA ARG A 11 -13.76 -20.00 4.12
C ARG A 11 -12.56 -19.15 4.50
N LYS A 12 -11.58 -19.10 3.60
CA LYS A 12 -10.50 -18.11 3.66
C LYS A 12 -11.15 -16.72 3.70
N PRO A 13 -10.66 -15.77 4.50
CA PRO A 13 -11.07 -14.39 4.33
C PRO A 13 -10.66 -14.00 2.90
N THR A 14 -11.64 -13.78 2.03
CA THR A 14 -11.44 -13.13 0.75
C THR A 14 -11.07 -11.69 1.06
N VAL A 15 -9.78 -11.45 1.29
CA VAL A 15 -9.20 -10.17 0.95
C VAL A 15 -8.63 -10.36 -0.44
N GLU A 16 -9.32 -9.76 -1.39
CA GLU A 16 -8.88 -9.52 -2.75
C GLU A 16 -7.65 -8.60 -2.69
N GLN A 17 -6.51 -9.13 -2.25
CA GLN A 17 -5.21 -8.47 -2.36
C GLN A 17 -4.37 -9.34 -3.30
N ALA A 18 -4.23 -8.82 -4.52
CA ALA A 18 -3.30 -9.25 -5.55
C ALA A 18 -1.91 -9.51 -4.93
N PRO A 19 -1.06 -10.36 -5.53
CA PRO A 19 0.16 -10.86 -4.91
C PRO A 19 1.09 -9.69 -4.56
N GLN A 20 1.05 -9.25 -3.31
CA GLN A 20 1.97 -8.23 -2.84
C GLN A 20 3.33 -8.90 -2.70
N SER A 21 4.26 -8.31 -3.42
CA SER A 21 5.67 -8.69 -3.51
C SER A 21 6.24 -8.83 -2.09
N PRO A 22 7.32 -9.63 -1.88
CA PRO A 22 7.64 -10.23 -0.59
C PRO A 22 7.51 -9.18 0.48
N ALA A 23 6.73 -9.47 1.53
CA ALA A 23 6.51 -8.63 2.71
C ALA A 23 7.82 -7.93 3.07
N VAL A 24 8.04 -6.77 2.46
CA VAL A 24 9.14 -5.90 2.78
C VAL A 24 8.68 -5.42 4.12
N ILE A 25 9.35 -5.88 5.16
CA ILE A 25 9.22 -5.31 6.49
C ILE A 25 9.59 -3.85 6.27
N ASP A 26 8.59 -3.04 5.96
CA ASP A 26 8.73 -1.68 5.53
C ASP A 26 9.02 -0.92 6.82
N THR A 27 10.31 -0.92 7.16
CA THR A 27 10.84 -0.28 8.36
C THR A 27 10.56 1.22 8.31
N PHE A 28 10.17 1.75 7.14
CA PHE A 28 9.72 3.10 6.96
C PHE A 28 8.48 3.43 7.81
N CYS A 29 7.48 2.54 7.90
CA CYS A 29 6.31 2.74 8.77
C CYS A 29 6.54 2.37 10.24
N ASN A 30 7.69 1.79 10.60
CA ASN A 30 7.95 1.39 11.97
C ASN A 30 8.13 2.62 12.88
N GLY A 31 7.29 2.74 13.91
CA GLY A 31 7.27 3.92 14.78
C GLY A 31 6.71 5.20 14.14
N LYS A 32 6.09 5.11 12.95
CA LYS A 32 5.26 6.20 12.40
C LYS A 32 3.81 6.05 12.88
N GLU A 33 3.09 7.16 12.92
CA GLU A 33 1.64 7.14 13.11
C GLU A 33 0.91 6.54 11.90
N ASP A 34 -0.33 6.11 12.11
CA ASP A 34 -1.18 5.63 11.02
C ASP A 34 -1.48 6.79 10.05
N GLY A 35 -1.20 6.57 8.76
CA GLY A 35 -1.35 7.60 7.74
C GLY A 35 -0.56 7.31 6.47
N PHE A 36 -0.58 8.24 5.54
CA PHE A 36 0.07 8.09 4.26
C PHE A 36 1.36 8.91 4.17
N PHE A 37 2.42 8.28 3.68
CA PHE A 37 3.75 8.86 3.66
C PHE A 37 4.45 8.53 2.35
N SER A 38 5.14 9.49 1.75
CA SER A 38 5.96 9.24 0.56
C SER A 38 7.43 9.55 0.82
N GLU A 39 8.34 8.86 0.10
CA GLU A 39 9.74 9.28 0.04
C GLU A 39 9.88 10.47 -0.91
N GLY A 40 9.52 11.65 -0.37
CA GLY A 40 9.51 12.91 -1.09
C GLY A 40 8.48 12.94 -2.22
N CYS A 41 8.83 13.64 -3.29
CA CYS A 41 7.95 13.79 -4.44
C CYS A 41 8.03 12.63 -5.41
N SER A 42 7.39 11.55 -4.97
CA SER A 42 7.27 10.30 -5.69
C SER A 42 5.81 10.04 -6.05
N ALA A 43 5.59 9.38 -7.18
CA ALA A 43 4.28 8.80 -7.47
C ALA A 43 3.97 7.62 -6.53
N ASN A 44 5.00 7.07 -5.88
CA ASN A 44 4.87 5.99 -4.91
C ASN A 44 4.72 6.56 -3.50
N TYR A 45 3.80 5.99 -2.74
CA TYR A 45 3.55 6.32 -1.34
C TYR A 45 3.33 5.05 -0.54
N TYR A 46 3.35 5.19 0.77
CA TYR A 46 3.20 4.13 1.76
C TYR A 46 2.00 4.44 2.62
N ASN A 47 1.06 3.50 2.70
CA ASN A 47 0.00 3.54 3.68
C ASN A 47 0.48 2.82 4.94
N CYS A 48 0.80 3.57 5.99
CA CYS A 48 1.21 3.04 7.27
C CYS A 48 -0.04 2.76 8.11
N GLU A 49 -0.25 1.51 8.49
CA GLU A 49 -1.30 1.08 9.42
C GLU A 49 -0.73 0.07 10.42
N ASN A 50 -0.84 0.34 11.72
CA ASN A 50 -0.29 -0.49 12.80
C ASN A 50 1.19 -0.86 12.56
N GLU A 51 2.02 0.13 12.22
CA GLU A 51 3.44 -0.05 11.89
C GLU A 51 3.72 -0.92 10.64
N ASN A 52 2.70 -1.24 9.85
CA ASN A 52 2.81 -1.94 8.57
C ASN A 52 2.62 -0.95 7.42
N GLY A 53 3.61 -0.87 6.52
CA GLY A 53 3.55 -0.03 5.34
C GLY A 53 3.17 -0.82 4.10
N GLU A 54 2.09 -0.43 3.43
CA GLU A 54 1.78 -0.89 2.08
C GLU A 54 2.21 0.15 1.05
N GLN A 55 3.16 -0.21 0.19
CA GLN A 55 3.56 0.64 -0.93
C GLN A 55 2.48 0.65 -2.00
N GLN A 56 1.92 1.82 -2.25
CA GLN A 56 0.95 2.10 -3.29
C GLN A 56 1.57 3.06 -4.33
N SER A 57 0.96 3.10 -5.51
CA SER A 57 1.44 3.93 -6.62
C SER A 57 0.29 4.76 -7.18
N CYS A 58 0.53 6.05 -7.34
CA CYS A 58 -0.37 6.98 -7.99
C CYS A 58 -0.49 6.70 -9.50
N PRO A 59 -1.60 7.14 -10.12
CA PRO A 59 -1.76 7.13 -11.56
C PRO A 59 -0.60 7.85 -12.27
N PRO A 60 -0.28 7.46 -13.52
CA PRO A 60 0.85 8.04 -14.24
C PRO A 60 0.67 9.55 -14.42
N GLY A 61 1.68 10.31 -14.00
CA GLY A 61 1.69 11.77 -14.05
C GLY A 61 1.20 12.46 -12.78
N LEU A 62 0.69 11.70 -11.80
CA LEU A 62 0.34 12.20 -10.47
C LEU A 62 1.41 11.80 -9.45
N PHE A 63 1.48 12.58 -8.39
CA PHE A 63 2.43 12.47 -7.29
C PHE A 63 1.64 12.43 -5.98
N PHE A 64 2.19 11.78 -4.96
CA PHE A 64 1.49 11.70 -3.69
C PHE A 64 1.59 13.02 -2.91
N ASP A 65 0.43 13.60 -2.61
CA ASP A 65 0.29 14.78 -1.78
C ASP A 65 0.04 14.36 -0.33
N THR A 66 1.02 14.61 0.53
CA THR A 66 0.95 14.31 1.98
C THR A 66 0.10 15.31 2.76
N GLU A 67 -0.28 16.46 2.18
CA GLU A 67 -1.17 17.43 2.84
C GLU A 67 -2.65 17.03 2.71
N ASN A 68 -3.01 16.41 1.59
CA ASN A 68 -4.37 16.01 1.22
C ASN A 68 -4.57 14.49 1.21
N ASP A 69 -3.53 13.72 1.52
CA ASP A 69 -3.51 12.25 1.50
C ASP A 69 -3.99 11.66 0.15
N MET A 70 -3.62 12.29 -0.97
CA MET A 70 -4.14 11.93 -2.29
C MET A 70 -3.13 12.14 -3.42
N CYS A 71 -3.35 11.47 -4.54
CA CYS A 71 -2.54 11.65 -5.73
C CYS A 71 -2.95 12.93 -6.47
N GLU A 72 -2.03 13.87 -6.60
CA GLU A 72 -2.27 15.16 -7.25
C GLU A 72 -1.11 15.53 -8.19
N PHE A 73 -1.31 16.50 -9.08
CA PHE A 73 -0.23 16.98 -9.94
C PHE A 73 0.89 17.62 -9.12
N LYS A 74 2.15 17.31 -9.47
CA LYS A 74 3.33 17.88 -8.79
C LYS A 74 3.31 19.42 -8.69
N GLU A 75 2.62 20.10 -9.60
CA GLU A 75 2.52 21.56 -9.66
C GLU A 75 1.63 22.14 -8.56
N LEU A 76 0.76 21.31 -7.97
CA LEU A 76 -0.16 21.68 -6.90
C LEU A 76 0.36 21.27 -5.52
N ILE A 77 1.30 20.31 -5.47
CA ILE A 77 1.88 19.81 -4.24
C ILE A 77 2.93 20.80 -3.74
N THR A 78 2.66 21.48 -2.62
CA THR A 78 3.55 22.51 -2.06
C THR A 78 4.95 21.97 -1.75
N GLY A 79 5.06 20.70 -1.35
CA GLY A 79 6.33 20.04 -1.04
C GLY A 79 7.16 19.60 -2.26
N CYS A 80 6.65 19.80 -3.47
CA CYS A 80 7.20 19.25 -4.72
C CYS A 80 7.86 20.27 -5.66
N GLY A 81 7.73 21.56 -5.35
CA GLY A 81 8.10 22.69 -6.21
C GLY A 81 9.20 23.56 -5.64
#